data_AF-A0A7K4N3G9-F1
#
_entry.id   AF-A0A7K4N3G9-F1
#
_cell.length_a   1.000
_cell.length_b   1.000
_cell.length_c   1.000
_cell.angle_alpha   90.00
_cell.angle_beta   90.00
_cell.angle_gamma   90.00
#
_symmetry.space_group_name_H-M   'P 1'
#
loop_
_entity.id
_entity.type
_entity.pdbx_description
1 polymer ?
#
loop_
_entity_poly.entity_id
_entity_poly.type
_entity_poly.pdbx_seq_one_letter_code
_entity_poly.pdbx_strand_id
1 'polypeptide(L)'
;MTDSVNKHWAIIQDILSREGIARQHLTSFDEFLTKGLQEIINEIDHIDIENAEYPYRIKLGRIQFKQPRMMELDGSVTHIT
;
A
#
# COMPACT_ATOMS: atom_id res chain seq x y z
N MET A 1 -6.41 18.59 -44.33
CA MET A 1 -6.57 18.98 -42.91
C MET A 1 -6.46 17.76 -42.00
N THR A 2 -5.35 17.02 -42.09
CA THR A 2 -5.19 15.70 -41.45
C THR A 2 -3.85 15.52 -40.74
N ASP A 3 -2.86 16.38 -41.01
CA ASP A 3 -1.50 16.22 -40.48
C ASP A 3 -1.30 16.67 -39.02
N SER A 4 -2.20 17.51 -38.50
CA SER A 4 -2.12 18.02 -37.11
C SER A 4 -2.53 16.96 -36.07
N VAL A 5 -3.51 16.11 -36.40
CA VAL A 5 -4.04 15.09 -35.47
C VAL A 5 -2.99 13.99 -35.21
N ASN A 6 -2.21 13.62 -36.23
CA ASN A 6 -1.22 12.55 -36.13
C ASN A 6 0.01 12.89 -35.27
N LYS A 7 0.40 14.17 -35.12
CA LYS A 7 1.58 14.54 -34.32
C LYS A 7 1.35 14.36 -32.82
N HIS A 8 0.14 14.60 -32.33
CA HIS A 8 -0.20 14.48 -30.92
C HIS A 8 -0.39 13.02 -30.48
N TRP A 9 -0.76 12.14 -31.42
CA TRP A 9 -0.95 10.72 -31.13
C TRP A 9 0.34 10.05 -30.61
N ALA A 10 1.50 10.39 -31.18
CA ALA A 10 2.77 9.83 -30.72
C ALA A 10 3.04 10.15 -29.23
N ILE A 11 2.66 11.35 -28.78
CA ILE A 11 2.79 11.79 -27.38
C ILE A 11 1.81 11.03 -26.49
N ILE A 12 0.54 10.90 -26.92
CA ILE A 12 -0.49 10.18 -26.16
C ILE A 12 -0.12 8.70 -26.03
N GLN A 13 0.30 8.06 -27.12
CA GLN A 13 0.72 6.67 -27.13
C GLN A 13 1.91 6.44 -26.18
N ASP A 14 2.86 7.36 -26.18
CA ASP A 14 4.01 7.33 -25.29
C ASP A 14 3.61 7.49 -23.81
N ILE A 15 2.72 8.43 -23.47
CA ILE A 15 2.17 8.57 -22.11
C ILE A 15 1.45 7.29 -21.67
N LEU A 16 0.55 6.75 -22.50
CA LEU A 16 -0.21 5.54 -22.17
C LEU A 16 0.69 4.30 -22.06
N SER A 17 1.78 4.22 -22.83
CA SER A 17 2.72 3.11 -22.75
C SER A 17 3.56 3.13 -21.47
N ARG A 18 3.92 4.33 -20.98
CA ARG A 18 4.67 4.50 -19.72
C ARG A 18 3.77 4.38 -18.49
N GLU A 19 2.71 5.17 -18.47
CA GLU A 19 1.80 5.30 -17.33
C GLU A 19 0.77 4.18 -17.29
N GLY A 20 0.61 3.40 -18.36
CA GLY A 20 -0.43 2.38 -18.47
C GLY A 20 -1.85 2.94 -18.53
N ILE A 21 -2.83 2.05 -18.64
CA ILE A 21 -4.25 2.39 -18.65
C ILE A 21 -4.84 2.05 -17.28
N ALA A 22 -5.62 2.98 -16.72
CA ALA A 22 -6.37 2.78 -15.48
C ALA A 22 -5.53 2.40 -14.23
N ARG A 23 -4.25 2.83 -14.16
CA ARG A 23 -3.36 2.51 -13.03
C ARG A 23 -3.67 3.26 -11.73
N GLN A 24 -4.57 4.24 -11.74
CA GLN A 24 -4.83 5.08 -10.55
C GLN A 24 -5.16 4.27 -9.30
N HIS A 25 -5.86 3.14 -9.43
CA HIS A 25 -6.19 2.28 -8.30
C HIS A 25 -4.96 1.51 -7.79
N LEU A 26 -4.08 1.05 -8.68
CA LEU A 26 -2.83 0.39 -8.30
C LEU A 26 -1.89 1.39 -7.61
N THR A 27 -1.73 2.59 -8.18
CA THR A 27 -0.92 3.66 -7.58
C THR A 27 -1.45 4.06 -6.21
N SER A 28 -2.77 4.24 -6.07
CA SER A 28 -3.40 4.59 -4.79
C SER A 28 -3.26 3.46 -3.77
N PHE A 29 -3.38 2.20 -4.20
CA PHE A 29 -3.19 1.04 -3.32
C PHE A 29 -1.75 0.93 -2.83
N ASP A 30 -0.76 1.07 -3.73
CA ASP A 30 0.66 1.04 -3.38
C ASP A 30 1.03 2.17 -2.43
N GLU A 31 0.51 3.38 -2.65
CA GLU A 31 0.71 4.51 -1.74
C GLU A 31 0.07 4.28 -0.37
N PHE A 32 -1.16 3.75 -0.34
CA PHE A 32 -1.83 3.41 0.90
C PHE A 32 -1.05 2.35 1.69
N LEU A 33 -0.57 1.29 1.03
CA LEU A 33 0.25 0.27 1.68
C LEU A 33 1.55 0.88 2.21
N THR A 34 2.32 1.56 1.35
CA THR A 34 3.68 1.98 1.70
C THR A 34 3.76 3.12 2.69
N LYS A 35 2.79 4.05 2.66
CA LYS A 35 2.77 5.24 3.54
C LYS A 35 1.55 5.26 4.45
N GLY A 36 0.35 5.15 3.88
CA GLY A 36 -0.90 5.36 4.61
C GLY A 36 -1.05 4.46 5.84
N LEU A 37 -0.73 3.17 5.73
CA LEU A 37 -0.77 2.26 6.87
C LEU A 37 0.21 2.65 7.98
N GLN A 38 1.41 3.10 7.64
CA GLN A 38 2.38 3.52 8.66
C GLN A 38 1.98 4.86 9.28
N GLU A 39 1.39 5.77 8.52
CA GLU A 39 0.85 7.03 9.03
C GLU A 39 -0.24 6.79 10.08
N ILE A 40 -1.17 5.85 9.84
CA ILE A 40 -2.19 5.45 10.82
C ILE A 40 -1.54 4.94 12.12
N ILE A 41 -0.52 4.09 12.02
CA ILE A 41 0.20 3.57 13.20
C ILE A 41 0.92 4.70 13.95
N ASN A 42 1.54 5.63 13.22
CA ASN A 42 2.22 6.78 13.81
C ASN A 42 1.25 7.77 14.46
N GLU A 43 0.03 7.91 13.93
CA GLU A 43 -1.02 8.75 14.51
C GLU A 43 -1.48 8.23 15.87
N ILE A 44 -1.63 6.89 15.98
CA ILE A 44 -1.93 6.25 17.27
C ILE A 44 -0.74 6.41 18.22
N ASP A 45 0.50 6.26 17.73
CA ASP A 45 1.80 6.33 18.43
C ASP A 45 1.98 5.26 19.53
N HIS A 46 1.00 5.10 20.40
CA HIS A 46 1.06 4.25 21.57
C HIS A 46 -0.32 3.92 22.14
N ILE A 47 -0.33 2.92 23.03
CA ILE A 47 -1.48 2.56 23.84
C ILE A 47 -1.07 2.64 25.30
N ASP A 48 -1.74 3.51 26.06
CA ASP A 48 -1.55 3.61 27.51
C ASP A 48 -2.42 2.58 28.23
N ILE A 49 -1.83 1.86 29.17
CA ILE A 49 -2.50 0.88 30.02
C ILE A 49 -2.49 1.40 31.45
N GLU A 50 -3.65 1.85 31.89
CA GLU A 50 -3.88 2.36 33.24
C GLU A 50 -4.14 1.18 34.19
N ASN A 51 -3.07 0.62 34.76
CA ASN A 51 -3.15 -0.30 35.89
C ASN A 51 -2.88 0.47 37.18
N ALA A 52 -3.69 0.22 38.22
CA ALA A 52 -3.60 0.88 39.52
C ALA A 52 -2.23 0.74 40.21
N GLU A 53 -1.50 -0.36 39.94
CA GLU A 53 -0.24 -0.64 40.62
C GLU A 53 0.99 -0.32 39.74
N TYR A 54 0.92 -0.61 38.43
CA TYR A 54 2.01 -0.39 37.49
C TYR A 54 1.48 0.05 36.12
N PRO A 55 1.28 1.37 35.89
CA PRO A 55 0.91 1.85 34.57
C PRO A 55 2.06 1.65 33.58
N TYR A 56 1.74 1.28 32.35
CA TYR A 56 2.72 1.11 31.29
C TYR A 56 2.15 1.48 29.93
N ARG A 57 3.05 1.68 28.96
CA ARG A 57 2.71 2.12 27.60
C ARG A 57 3.28 1.16 26.57
N ILE A 58 2.46 0.79 25.60
CA ILE A 58 2.85 -0.02 24.45
C ILE A 58 3.13 0.93 23.29
N LYS A 59 4.38 0.99 22.82
CA LYS A 59 4.75 1.78 21.63
C LYS A 59 4.59 0.94 20.37
N LEU A 60 3.91 1.49 19.37
CA LEU A 60 3.76 0.82 18.10
C LEU A 60 4.95 1.15 17.19
N GLY A 61 5.50 0.12 16.53
CA GLY A 61 6.69 0.23 15.70
C GLY A 61 6.38 0.30 14.20
N ARG A 62 7.40 0.00 13.39
CA ARG A 62 7.28 -0.04 11.94
C ARG A 62 6.54 -1.29 11.47
N ILE A 63 5.57 -1.13 10.56
CA ILE A 63 4.87 -2.25 9.93
C ILE A 63 5.77 -3.00 8.94
N GLN A 64 5.46 -4.28 8.73
CA GLN A 64 6.19 -5.14 7.79
C GLN A 64 5.22 -5.82 6.83
N PHE A 65 5.52 -5.70 5.54
CA PHE A 65 4.80 -6.42 4.50
C PHE A 65 5.40 -7.79 4.29
N LYS A 66 4.55 -8.81 4.29
CA LYS A 66 4.91 -10.19 3.98
C LYS A 66 4.27 -10.60 2.66
N GLN A 67 4.83 -11.65 2.07
CA GLN A 67 4.27 -12.24 0.86
C GLN A 67 2.85 -12.78 1.13
N PRO A 68 1.96 -12.74 0.13
CA PRO A 68 0.64 -13.35 0.22
C PRO A 68 0.72 -14.80 0.66
N ARG A 69 -0.08 -15.15 1.67
CA ARG A 69 -0.08 -16.50 2.24
C ARG A 69 -1.47 -16.87 2.77
N MET A 70 -1.74 -18.16 2.80
CA MET A 70 -2.90 -18.76 3.45
C MET A 70 -2.43 -19.61 4.63
N MET A 71 -3.20 -19.59 5.72
CA MET A 71 -3.01 -20.48 6.87
C MET A 71 -4.13 -21.52 6.86
N GLU A 72 -3.76 -22.79 6.82
CA GLU A 72 -4.70 -23.91 6.85
C GLU A 72 -5.16 -24.21 8.28
N LEU A 73 -6.18 -25.05 8.44
CA LEU A 73 -6.72 -25.43 9.75
C LEU A 73 -5.67 -26.09 10.66
N ASP A 74 -4.68 -26.76 10.08
CA ASP A 74 -3.57 -27.40 10.78
C ASP A 74 -2.42 -26.44 11.14
N GLY A 75 -2.55 -25.16 10.80
CA GLY A 75 -1.54 -24.13 11.05
C GLY A 75 -0.40 -24.12 10.03
N SER A 76 -0.42 -25.00 9.02
CA SER A 76 0.52 -24.93 7.90
C SER A 76 0.29 -23.66 7.07
N VAL A 77 1.37 -23.16 6.45
CA VAL A 77 1.37 -21.90 5.70
C VAL A 77 1.72 -22.17 4.25
N THR A 78 0.79 -21.84 3.36
CA THR A 78 0.96 -21.95 1.91
C THR A 78 1.13 -20.55 1.31
N HIS A 79 2.16 -20.37 0.49
CA HIS A 79 2.35 -19.12 -0.24
C HIS A 79 1.51 -19.17 -1.53
N ILE A 80 0.72 -18.13 -1.77
CA ILE A 80 -0.09 -18.02 -2.98
C ILE A 80 0.66 -17.11 -3.94
N THR A 81 0.96 -17.62 -5.14
CA THR A 81 1.51 -16.86 -6.28
C THR A 81 0.42 -16.35 -7.19
#